data_AF-A0A7C2PC09-F1
#
_entry.id   AF-A0A7C2PC09-F1
#
_cell.length_a   1.000
_cell.length_b   1.000
_cell.length_c   1.000
_cell.angle_alpha   90.00
_cell.angle_beta   90.00
_cell.angle_gamma   90.00
#
_symmetry.space_group_name_H-M   'P 1'
#
loop_
_entity.id
_entity.type
_entity.pdbx_description
1 polymer ?
#
loop_
_entity_poly.entity_id
_entity_poly.type
_entity_poly.pdbx_seq_one_letter_code
_entity_poly.pdbx_strand_id
1 'polypeptide(L)'
;MRPSSSWRPSFISAIRYAPFAFAADPTIRIDSITDAVGEHLPPFDFTCDSQPLYGAVSVTGGGTGSAPPGHIEQYGVEVDWGDGVMQNSDDDPSVVAFVADPPSGQADFTYTYNAGPHTYTTAGAYIIHTRLYHQNPSGNDSNADVAITVDTCIVVIPPGTGIVNVSKVVDGGPQTADAFSATLTNNDVEGSAFTLSESAQAIEVEEGTYEIVEVADPAYTTTYSDGCSGTIAEDDVVDCVITNTFVPTTAGSLTISKTVVNDNGGTLSPDAFSLVIAPAIDEDGDAIVDDGILTIPEGETSVTFTNIPDGEYSIVEVAEEGYAFESGAGTNCTFDGETATATVASGVVPTDAVCEFTNDDQPAQVTVIKTVINDDSGTGVAADFAITGEGTNMSPDLFPGDATGVVVTLDAGAYSFIENEAEGYAVSYSTDCSGTIGVGESRTCTITNDDVEIVIPESTITVDIVVVNDDGGTAVEGDYGILVDGFGVLENSPTVFVADTYLVTQTGGPGSGYTTTFSGDCNPDGSLDLGVGENAVCTITNDDIAPEPTTGTLTVIKVMDGGDAQADDFTLAVRDVDEPGTDDVPNQVMFPGSET
;
A
#
# COMPACT_ATOMS: atom_id res chain seq x y z
N MET A 1 28.04 -25.84 157.05
CA MET A 1 29.07 -26.91 156.91
C MET A 1 29.16 -27.29 155.42
N ARG A 2 30.27 -27.89 154.97
CA ARG A 2 30.51 -28.41 153.58
C ARG A 2 29.52 -29.56 153.20
N PRO A 3 29.51 -30.14 151.97
CA PRO A 3 30.28 -29.89 150.71
C PRO A 3 29.36 -29.56 149.48
N SER A 4 29.79 -29.25 148.25
CA SER A 4 30.42 -30.08 147.16
C SER A 4 29.62 -31.38 146.81
N SER A 5 29.50 -31.86 145.55
CA SER A 5 30.04 -31.45 144.23
C SER A 5 29.38 -32.22 143.05
N SER A 6 29.55 -31.67 141.83
CA SER A 6 29.93 -32.33 140.54
C SER A 6 28.96 -33.10 139.59
N TRP A 7 29.00 -32.62 138.31
CA TRP A 7 29.02 -33.34 137.01
C TRP A 7 27.73 -33.74 136.23
N ARG A 8 27.90 -33.74 134.89
CA ARG A 8 26.96 -33.87 133.74
C ARG A 8 26.94 -35.33 133.18
N PRO A 9 26.21 -35.73 132.08
CA PRO A 9 25.37 -35.01 131.09
C PRO A 9 23.90 -35.55 131.04
N SER A 10 23.02 -35.44 130.02
CA SER A 10 23.12 -35.06 128.58
C SER A 10 21.79 -34.49 128.00
N PHE A 11 21.73 -34.29 126.66
CA PHE A 11 20.63 -33.67 125.88
C PHE A 11 19.65 -34.65 125.21
N ILE A 12 18.38 -34.23 125.05
CA ILE A 12 17.73 -33.92 123.74
C ILE A 12 16.65 -32.86 124.01
N SER A 13 16.48 -31.88 123.10
CA SER A 13 15.70 -30.66 123.34
C SER A 13 14.37 -30.66 122.58
N ALA A 14 13.27 -30.32 123.27
CA ALA A 14 12.00 -30.00 122.63
C ALA A 14 11.99 -28.51 122.23
N ILE A 15 11.82 -28.23 120.94
CA ILE A 15 11.70 -26.86 120.42
C ILE A 15 10.38 -26.26 120.93
N ARG A 16 10.47 -25.17 121.69
CA ARG A 16 9.31 -24.36 122.07
C ARG A 16 9.10 -23.28 121.02
N TYR A 17 7.87 -23.11 120.58
CA TYR A 17 7.45 -21.93 119.81
C TYR A 17 7.71 -20.65 120.62
N ALA A 18 8.30 -19.65 119.97
CA ALA A 18 8.19 -18.26 120.42
C ALA A 18 6.78 -17.74 120.12
N PRO A 19 6.23 -16.79 120.90
CA PRO A 19 5.01 -16.10 120.52
C PRO A 19 5.28 -15.28 119.24
N PHE A 20 4.34 -15.31 118.30
CA PHE A 20 4.38 -14.48 117.09
C PHE A 20 4.32 -13.00 117.48
N ALA A 21 5.22 -12.19 116.92
CA ALA A 21 5.07 -10.74 116.89
C ALA A 21 4.03 -10.36 115.82
N PHE A 22 3.37 -9.21 116.01
CA PHE A 22 2.51 -8.64 114.98
C PHE A 22 3.41 -8.01 113.88
N ALA A 23 3.04 -8.22 112.62
CA ALA A 23 3.70 -7.55 111.49
C ALA A 23 3.50 -6.03 111.57
N ALA A 24 4.43 -5.26 111.00
CA ALA A 24 4.23 -3.83 110.80
C ALA A 24 3.36 -3.59 109.57
N ASP A 25 2.33 -2.74 109.71
CA ASP A 25 1.47 -2.34 108.59
C ASP A 25 2.31 -1.71 107.46
N PRO A 26 2.09 -2.08 106.19
CA PRO A 26 2.86 -1.52 105.08
C PRO A 26 2.57 -0.03 104.90
N THR A 27 3.61 0.71 104.49
CA THR A 27 3.54 2.13 104.18
C THR A 27 3.96 2.38 102.73
N ILE A 28 3.42 3.44 102.13
CA ILE A 28 3.83 3.97 100.84
C ILE A 28 3.78 5.51 100.89
N ARG A 29 4.72 6.16 100.22
CA ARG A 29 4.77 7.61 100.01
C ARG A 29 5.26 7.90 98.60
N ILE A 30 4.88 9.06 98.07
CA ILE A 30 5.50 9.65 96.89
C ILE A 30 6.52 10.68 97.41
N ASP A 31 7.78 10.55 97.00
CA ASP A 31 8.87 11.45 97.40
C ASP A 31 9.00 12.63 96.44
N SER A 32 8.86 12.40 95.13
CA SER A 32 8.80 13.47 94.13
C SER A 32 8.01 13.09 92.87
N ILE A 33 7.52 14.10 92.17
CA ILE A 33 6.91 13.99 90.84
C ILE A 33 7.69 14.95 89.94
N THR A 34 8.11 14.51 88.76
CA THR A 34 8.95 15.29 87.85
C THR A 34 8.25 15.45 86.50
N ASP A 35 8.26 16.66 85.96
CA ASP A 35 7.70 17.00 84.64
C ASP A 35 8.71 17.81 83.80
N ALA A 36 8.28 18.38 82.66
CA ALA A 36 9.12 19.22 81.82
C ALA A 36 9.59 20.53 82.49
N VAL A 37 8.93 20.97 83.58
CA VAL A 37 9.26 22.21 84.31
C VAL A 37 10.22 21.93 85.48
N GLY A 38 10.17 20.74 86.08
CA GLY A 38 11.18 20.27 87.03
C GLY A 38 10.69 19.21 88.01
N GLU A 39 11.43 19.04 89.10
CA GLU A 39 11.05 18.17 90.22
C GLU A 39 10.15 18.92 91.22
N HIS A 40 9.02 18.31 91.56
CA HIS A 40 8.02 18.77 92.51
C HIS A 40 8.06 17.88 93.76
N LEU A 41 8.01 18.48 94.95
CA LEU A 41 8.13 17.78 96.24
C LEU A 41 6.83 17.93 97.06
N PRO A 42 6.49 16.96 97.94
CA PRO A 42 5.26 17.02 98.72
C PRO A 42 5.23 18.20 99.72
N PRO A 43 4.05 18.78 100.02
CA PRO A 43 2.72 18.35 99.57
C PRO A 43 2.42 18.71 98.11
N PHE A 44 1.81 17.78 97.39
CA PHE A 44 1.37 17.96 96.01
C PHE A 44 0.01 18.68 95.98
N ASP A 45 -0.11 19.72 95.16
CA ASP A 45 -1.34 20.50 94.95
C ASP A 45 -1.42 20.94 93.48
N PHE A 46 -1.58 19.96 92.59
CA PHE A 46 -1.54 20.15 91.14
C PHE A 46 -2.95 20.34 90.58
N THR A 47 -3.37 21.60 90.48
CA THR A 47 -4.65 21.97 89.86
C THR A 47 -4.42 22.66 88.53
N CYS A 48 -5.39 22.63 87.61
CA CYS A 48 -5.23 23.25 86.30
C CYS A 48 -4.98 24.77 86.37
N ASP A 49 -5.48 25.44 87.42
CA ASP A 49 -5.28 26.87 87.68
C ASP A 49 -4.06 27.18 88.56
N SER A 50 -3.45 26.16 89.20
CA SER A 50 -2.30 26.31 90.09
C SER A 50 -1.42 25.06 90.04
N GLN A 51 -0.25 25.21 89.41
CA GLN A 51 0.75 24.15 89.21
C GLN A 51 0.25 22.92 88.45
N PRO A 52 -0.23 23.04 87.19
CA PRO A 52 -0.35 21.86 86.33
C PRO A 52 1.04 21.28 85.99
N LEU A 53 1.07 20.00 85.60
CA LEU A 53 2.24 19.31 85.07
C LEU A 53 2.25 19.38 83.54
N TYR A 54 3.44 19.49 82.95
CA TYR A 54 3.65 19.66 81.52
C TYR A 54 4.52 18.54 80.92
N GLY A 55 4.16 18.08 79.72
CA GLY A 55 4.93 17.07 79.00
C GLY A 55 4.89 15.70 79.68
N ALA A 56 6.03 15.01 79.70
CA ALA A 56 6.12 13.65 80.25
C ALA A 56 6.38 13.69 81.77
N VAL A 57 5.61 12.89 82.52
CA VAL A 57 5.62 12.86 84.00
C VAL A 57 6.33 11.61 84.51
N SER A 58 7.13 11.75 85.55
CA SER A 58 7.76 10.64 86.29
C SER A 58 7.43 10.73 87.79
N VAL A 59 7.33 9.60 88.47
CA VAL A 59 6.91 9.52 89.88
C VAL A 59 7.93 8.69 90.66
N THR A 60 8.52 9.27 91.70
CA THR A 60 9.45 8.56 92.59
C THR A 60 8.92 8.51 94.02
N GLY A 61 9.29 7.47 94.76
CA GLY A 61 8.88 7.34 96.14
C GLY A 61 9.41 6.09 96.80
N GLY A 62 8.72 5.64 97.84
CA GLY A 62 9.06 4.41 98.52
C GLY A 62 8.20 4.12 99.74
N GLY A 63 8.65 3.20 100.57
CA GLY A 63 7.92 2.83 101.77
C GLY A 63 8.60 1.74 102.59
N THR A 64 7.81 1.13 103.47
CA THR A 64 8.23 0.05 104.36
C THR A 64 7.16 -1.04 104.40
N GLY A 65 7.54 -2.28 104.67
CA GLY A 65 6.60 -3.37 104.92
C GLY A 65 7.26 -4.49 105.70
N SER A 66 6.54 -5.58 105.93
CA SER A 66 7.06 -6.76 106.65
C SER A 66 6.60 -8.03 105.96
N ALA A 67 7.54 -8.92 105.60
CA ALA A 67 7.25 -10.17 104.90
C ALA A 67 7.74 -11.38 105.69
N PRO A 68 7.15 -12.57 105.51
CA PRO A 68 7.75 -13.82 105.97
C PRO A 68 9.17 -14.02 105.39
N PRO A 69 10.09 -14.71 106.10
CA PRO A 69 11.48 -14.86 105.65
C PRO A 69 11.56 -15.58 104.31
N GLY A 70 12.12 -14.90 103.30
CA GLY A 70 12.24 -15.42 101.92
C GLY A 70 11.10 -15.03 100.97
N HIS A 71 10.20 -14.13 101.37
CA HIS A 71 8.97 -13.80 100.61
C HIS A 71 8.84 -12.32 100.17
N ILE A 72 9.92 -11.52 100.25
CA ILE A 72 9.88 -10.10 99.80
C ILE A 72 9.62 -9.99 98.28
N GLU A 73 10.10 -10.97 97.50
CA GLU A 73 9.88 -11.06 96.04
C GLU A 73 8.39 -11.20 95.63
N GLN A 74 7.47 -11.36 96.58
CA GLN A 74 6.03 -11.42 96.33
C GLN A 74 5.33 -10.05 96.40
N TYR A 75 6.06 -8.99 96.78
CA TYR A 75 5.56 -7.62 96.80
C TYR A 75 6.00 -6.88 95.53
N GLY A 76 5.06 -6.12 94.96
CA GLY A 76 5.30 -5.27 93.80
C GLY A 76 4.80 -3.84 94.02
N VAL A 77 5.27 -2.91 93.19
CA VAL A 77 4.74 -1.55 93.11
C VAL A 77 4.05 -1.36 91.76
N GLU A 78 2.86 -0.78 91.81
CA GLU A 78 1.98 -0.48 90.69
C GLU A 78 1.69 1.02 90.68
N VAL A 79 1.81 1.64 89.51
CA VAL A 79 1.45 3.03 89.23
C VAL A 79 0.41 3.03 88.11
N ASP A 80 -0.83 3.36 88.46
CA ASP A 80 -1.88 3.74 87.53
C ASP A 80 -1.73 5.23 87.24
N TRP A 81 -1.57 5.59 85.96
CA TRP A 81 -1.40 6.98 85.52
C TRP A 81 -2.74 7.72 85.39
N GLY A 82 -3.87 7.03 85.59
CA GLY A 82 -5.22 7.60 85.57
C GLY A 82 -5.85 7.74 84.18
N ASP A 83 -5.09 7.48 83.12
CA ASP A 83 -5.54 7.46 81.72
C ASP A 83 -5.81 6.03 81.18
N GLY A 84 -5.66 5.02 82.05
CA GLY A 84 -5.76 3.61 81.71
C GLY A 84 -4.41 2.93 81.40
N VAL A 85 -3.30 3.67 81.41
CA VAL A 85 -1.95 3.10 81.37
C VAL A 85 -1.51 2.71 82.78
N MET A 86 -1.05 1.47 82.91
CA MET A 86 -0.52 0.88 84.14
C MET A 86 0.97 0.60 83.97
N GLN A 87 1.80 1.00 84.92
CA GLN A 87 3.20 0.57 85.02
C GLN A 87 3.40 -0.17 86.34
N ASN A 88 3.77 -1.46 86.27
CA ASN A 88 3.97 -2.30 87.43
C ASN A 88 5.35 -2.97 87.42
N SER A 89 5.81 -3.40 88.60
CA SER A 89 7.11 -4.06 88.78
C SER A 89 7.21 -5.50 88.25
N ASP A 90 6.10 -6.12 87.87
CA ASP A 90 6.09 -7.48 87.33
C ASP A 90 6.43 -7.47 85.83
N ASP A 91 5.96 -6.44 85.11
CA ASP A 91 6.27 -6.16 83.70
C ASP A 91 7.59 -5.39 83.53
N ASP A 92 7.91 -4.45 84.44
CA ASP A 92 9.19 -3.72 84.47
C ASP A 92 9.84 -3.75 85.87
N PRO A 93 10.74 -4.73 86.13
CA PRO A 93 11.43 -4.85 87.41
C PRO A 93 12.34 -3.66 87.78
N SER A 94 12.60 -2.72 86.86
CA SER A 94 13.38 -1.51 87.17
C SER A 94 12.58 -0.46 87.95
N VAL A 95 11.25 -0.59 87.97
CA VAL A 95 10.32 0.32 88.65
C VAL A 95 10.50 0.32 90.17
N VAL A 96 10.98 -0.77 90.79
CA VAL A 96 11.11 -0.89 92.25
C VAL A 96 12.42 -1.56 92.70
N ALA A 97 12.97 -1.10 93.82
CA ALA A 97 14.11 -1.72 94.48
C ALA A 97 13.79 -1.97 95.96
N PHE A 98 13.83 -3.23 96.39
CA PHE A 98 13.60 -3.66 97.78
C PHE A 98 14.93 -3.88 98.54
N VAL A 99 14.94 -3.55 99.83
CA VAL A 99 16.07 -3.72 100.75
C VAL A 99 15.57 -4.35 102.06
N ALA A 100 16.16 -5.48 102.46
CA ALA A 100 15.73 -6.27 103.63
C ALA A 100 16.63 -6.05 104.86
N ASP A 101 16.04 -6.03 106.07
CA ASP A 101 16.73 -6.09 107.37
C ASP A 101 16.68 -7.55 107.94
N PRO A 102 17.50 -7.99 108.92
CA PRO A 102 18.40 -9.14 108.73
C PRO A 102 17.76 -10.54 108.92
N PRO A 103 18.42 -11.61 108.42
CA PRO A 103 17.71 -12.77 107.86
C PRO A 103 17.41 -13.93 108.84
N SER A 104 16.63 -13.70 109.91
CA SER A 104 16.09 -14.81 110.73
C SER A 104 14.79 -14.49 111.48
N GLY A 105 13.71 -14.19 110.77
CA GLY A 105 12.38 -13.89 111.31
C GLY A 105 11.45 -13.35 110.22
N GLN A 106 10.32 -12.74 110.61
CA GLN A 106 9.69 -11.73 109.73
C GLN A 106 10.78 -10.72 109.34
N ALA A 107 10.90 -10.46 108.05
CA ALA A 107 11.86 -9.52 107.49
C ALA A 107 11.11 -8.22 107.20
N ASP A 108 11.38 -7.21 108.01
CA ASP A 108 11.00 -5.85 107.66
C ASP A 108 11.84 -5.41 106.45
N PHE A 109 11.17 -4.80 105.48
CA PHE A 109 11.77 -4.32 104.25
C PHE A 109 11.50 -2.84 104.04
N THR A 110 12.43 -2.16 103.39
CA THR A 110 12.20 -0.84 102.80
C THR A 110 12.24 -0.97 101.28
N TYR A 111 11.58 -0.06 100.57
CA TYR A 111 11.64 -0.02 99.12
C TYR A 111 11.64 1.41 98.61
N THR A 112 12.19 1.59 97.42
CA THR A 112 12.07 2.81 96.60
C THR A 112 11.53 2.43 95.23
N TYR A 113 10.73 3.29 94.63
CA TYR A 113 10.25 3.12 93.26
C TYR A 113 10.48 4.36 92.41
N ASN A 114 10.55 4.16 91.10
CA ASN A 114 10.71 5.19 90.07
C ASN A 114 9.94 4.74 88.83
N ALA A 115 8.84 5.42 88.52
CA ALA A 115 7.97 5.15 87.38
C ALA A 115 7.99 6.33 86.39
N GLY A 116 7.76 6.05 85.12
CA GLY A 116 7.85 7.01 84.02
C GLY A 116 9.22 7.04 83.31
N PRO A 117 9.41 7.96 82.35
CA PRO A 117 8.48 9.01 81.95
C PRO A 117 7.24 8.49 81.22
N HIS A 118 6.06 8.97 81.61
CA HIS A 118 4.77 8.72 80.97
C HIS A 118 4.25 9.97 80.27
N THR A 119 3.69 9.83 79.07
CA THR A 119 3.21 10.96 78.26
C THR A 119 1.70 10.88 78.05
N TYR A 120 0.97 11.86 78.57
CA TYR A 120 -0.47 12.00 78.35
C TYR A 120 -0.75 12.58 76.96
N THR A 121 -1.72 12.01 76.24
CA THR A 121 -2.16 12.49 74.92
C THR A 121 -3.32 13.49 74.98
N THR A 122 -3.92 13.69 76.16
CA THR A 122 -5.06 14.57 76.38
C THR A 122 -4.82 15.43 77.63
N ALA A 123 -5.15 16.71 77.57
CA ALA A 123 -5.08 17.59 78.74
C ALA A 123 -6.28 17.34 79.66
N GLY A 124 -6.08 17.34 80.99
CA GLY A 124 -7.15 17.06 81.94
C GLY A 124 -6.69 16.78 83.36
N ALA A 125 -7.66 16.54 84.24
CA ALA A 125 -7.40 16.09 85.61
C ALA A 125 -7.28 14.56 85.65
N TYR A 126 -6.19 14.06 86.21
CA TYR A 126 -5.86 12.65 86.33
C TYR A 126 -5.50 12.34 87.79
N ILE A 127 -5.90 11.17 88.29
CA ILE A 127 -5.49 10.72 89.62
C ILE A 127 -4.43 9.65 89.41
N ILE A 128 -3.20 9.92 89.86
CA ILE A 128 -2.14 8.91 89.87
C ILE A 128 -2.35 8.05 91.11
N HIS A 129 -2.61 6.76 90.94
CA HIS A 129 -2.69 5.80 92.05
C HIS A 129 -1.41 4.99 92.12
N THR A 130 -0.62 5.18 93.18
CA THR A 130 0.57 4.36 93.46
C THR A 130 0.26 3.38 94.58
N ARG A 131 0.49 2.09 94.35
CA ARG A 131 0.13 1.00 95.27
C ARG A 131 1.29 0.04 95.48
N LEU A 132 1.54 -0.32 96.73
CA LEU A 132 2.29 -1.52 97.09
C LEU A 132 1.28 -2.66 97.20
N TYR A 133 1.45 -3.69 96.38
CA TYR A 133 0.55 -4.85 96.34
C TYR A 133 1.32 -6.15 96.60
N HIS A 134 0.58 -7.20 96.99
CA HIS A 134 1.10 -8.56 97.07
C HIS A 134 0.57 -9.40 95.89
N GLN A 135 1.46 -10.02 95.12
CA GLN A 135 1.14 -10.74 93.86
C GLN A 135 0.20 -11.95 94.03
N ASN A 136 0.00 -12.46 95.26
CA ASN A 136 -0.89 -13.58 95.55
C ASN A 136 -1.95 -13.22 96.60
N PRO A 137 -3.20 -13.72 96.50
CA PRO A 137 -4.21 -13.51 97.56
C PRO A 137 -3.71 -13.97 98.94
N SER A 138 -3.96 -13.14 99.96
CA SER A 138 -3.29 -13.12 101.28
C SER A 138 -2.89 -14.48 101.87
N GLY A 139 -1.58 -14.76 101.80
CA GLY A 139 -0.93 -15.99 102.25
C GLY A 139 -0.67 -16.02 103.76
N ASN A 140 -1.72 -15.91 104.58
CA ASN A 140 -1.65 -16.00 106.04
C ASN A 140 -0.73 -14.96 106.73
N ASP A 141 -0.45 -13.84 106.07
CA ASP A 141 0.38 -12.72 106.53
C ASP A 141 -0.40 -11.46 106.90
N SER A 142 -1.72 -11.42 106.63
CA SER A 142 -2.68 -10.40 107.09
C SER A 142 -2.45 -8.93 106.65
N ASN A 143 -1.40 -8.65 105.90
CA ASN A 143 -1.14 -7.33 105.34
C ASN A 143 -2.14 -7.01 104.22
N ALA A 144 -2.76 -5.84 104.28
CA ALA A 144 -3.56 -5.30 103.18
C ALA A 144 -2.66 -4.48 102.24
N ASP A 145 -3.03 -4.42 100.96
CA ASP A 145 -2.36 -3.50 100.02
C ASP A 145 -2.50 -2.06 100.51
N VAL A 146 -1.43 -1.27 100.38
CA VAL A 146 -1.43 0.15 100.73
C VAL A 146 -1.25 0.99 99.48
N ALA A 147 -2.09 2.01 99.32
CA ALA A 147 -2.07 2.90 98.18
C ALA A 147 -2.06 4.36 98.63
N ILE A 148 -1.41 5.19 97.82
CA ILE A 148 -1.44 6.65 97.90
C ILE A 148 -1.91 7.18 96.54
N THR A 149 -2.68 8.26 96.58
CA THR A 149 -3.20 8.93 95.38
C THR A 149 -2.71 10.36 95.35
N VAL A 150 -2.36 10.85 94.16
CA VAL A 150 -2.11 12.27 93.92
C VAL A 150 -3.02 12.73 92.79
N ASP A 151 -3.86 13.71 93.09
CA ASP A 151 -4.62 14.43 92.08
C ASP A 151 -3.64 15.31 91.28
N THR A 152 -3.71 15.20 89.95
CA THR A 152 -2.87 15.94 89.00
C THR A 152 -3.74 16.65 87.97
N CYS A 153 -3.26 17.77 87.44
CA CYS A 153 -3.77 18.30 86.18
C CYS A 153 -2.62 18.35 85.17
N ILE A 154 -2.83 17.72 84.01
CA ILE A 154 -1.86 17.65 82.93
C ILE A 154 -2.24 18.65 81.84
N VAL A 155 -1.28 19.47 81.43
CA VAL A 155 -1.37 20.33 80.26
C VAL A 155 -0.53 19.74 79.14
N VAL A 156 -1.20 19.26 78.10
CA VAL A 156 -0.58 18.91 76.82
C VAL A 156 -0.43 20.20 76.02
N ILE A 157 0.80 20.58 75.71
CA ILE A 157 1.10 21.69 74.81
C ILE A 157 0.93 21.14 73.38
N PRO A 158 0.08 21.74 72.52
CA PRO A 158 0.01 21.34 71.11
C PRO A 158 1.35 21.62 70.41
N PRO A 159 1.70 20.88 69.34
CA PRO A 159 2.88 21.21 68.55
C PRO A 159 2.77 22.63 68.00
N GLY A 160 3.92 23.32 67.90
CA GLY A 160 3.98 24.64 67.28
C GLY A 160 3.57 24.57 65.81
N THR A 161 2.93 25.62 65.31
CA THR A 161 2.50 25.74 63.91
C THR A 161 3.11 26.96 63.25
N GLY A 162 3.51 26.82 61.99
CA GLY A 162 3.82 27.93 61.11
C GLY A 162 2.75 28.11 60.03
N ILE A 163 2.92 29.14 59.20
CA ILE A 163 2.02 29.47 58.09
C ILE A 163 2.78 29.43 56.77
N VAL A 164 2.26 28.66 55.80
CA VAL A 164 2.68 28.76 54.39
C VAL A 164 1.60 29.48 53.60
N ASN A 165 1.93 30.66 53.08
CA ASN A 165 1.08 31.45 52.19
C ASN A 165 1.20 30.93 50.76
N VAL A 166 0.25 30.11 50.30
CA VAL A 166 0.29 29.50 48.96
C VAL A 166 -0.47 30.38 47.97
N SER A 167 0.22 30.81 46.91
CA SER A 167 -0.35 31.59 45.80
C SER A 167 0.02 30.97 44.45
N LYS A 168 -0.83 31.20 43.45
CA LYS A 168 -0.73 30.63 42.12
C LYS A 168 -0.67 31.71 41.04
N VAL A 169 0.36 31.65 40.22
CA VAL A 169 0.49 32.43 38.99
C VAL A 169 0.16 31.51 37.81
N VAL A 170 -0.66 31.98 36.88
CA VAL A 170 -0.93 31.32 35.60
C VAL A 170 -0.51 32.28 34.48
N ASP A 171 0.47 31.87 33.69
CA ASP A 171 1.04 32.66 32.60
C ASP A 171 0.58 32.08 31.25
N GLY A 172 -0.44 32.73 30.68
CA GLY A 172 -1.08 32.33 29.43
C GLY A 172 -2.11 31.19 29.55
N GLY A 173 -2.66 30.81 28.40
CA GLY A 173 -3.64 29.72 28.28
C GLY A 173 -5.06 30.10 28.71
N PRO A 174 -6.01 29.14 28.65
CA PRO A 174 -7.42 29.39 28.97
C PRO A 174 -7.80 29.21 30.45
N GLN A 175 -6.95 28.56 31.26
CA GLN A 175 -7.25 28.29 32.68
C GLN A 175 -6.94 29.48 33.58
N THR A 176 -7.66 29.56 34.70
CA THR A 176 -7.38 30.45 35.84
C THR A 176 -6.82 29.68 37.03
N ALA A 177 -6.31 30.37 38.05
CA ALA A 177 -5.61 29.75 39.18
C ALA A 177 -6.43 28.69 39.95
N ASP A 178 -7.76 28.82 39.95
CA ASP A 178 -8.74 27.94 40.59
C ASP A 178 -9.03 26.64 39.82
N ALA A 179 -8.50 26.49 38.60
CA ALA A 179 -8.53 25.23 37.87
C ALA A 179 -7.49 24.21 38.40
N PHE A 180 -6.50 24.67 39.17
CA PHE A 180 -5.39 23.86 39.67
C PHE A 180 -5.57 23.49 41.14
N SER A 181 -4.97 22.38 41.56
CA SER A 181 -4.99 21.90 42.94
C SER A 181 -3.64 21.35 43.36
N ALA A 182 -3.31 21.50 44.63
CA ALA A 182 -2.07 21.00 45.22
C ALA A 182 -2.34 20.18 46.48
N THR A 183 -1.43 19.27 46.82
CA THR A 183 -1.37 18.60 48.11
C THR A 183 -0.26 19.21 48.96
N LEU A 184 -0.44 19.17 50.28
CA LEU A 184 0.59 19.46 51.27
C LEU A 184 0.99 18.13 51.91
N THR A 185 2.27 17.80 51.89
CA THR A 185 2.87 16.74 52.70
C THR A 185 3.57 17.41 53.88
N ASN A 186 3.34 16.93 55.11
CA ASN A 186 4.05 17.40 56.31
C ASN A 186 4.50 16.18 57.13
N ASN A 187 5.79 16.10 57.49
CA ASN A 187 6.39 15.02 58.28
C ASN A 187 6.00 13.61 57.75
N ASP A 188 6.07 13.45 56.43
CA ASP A 188 5.66 12.25 55.65
C ASP A 188 4.15 11.88 55.73
N VAL A 189 3.30 12.78 56.24
CA VAL A 189 1.83 12.66 56.21
C VAL A 189 1.26 13.46 55.04
N GLU A 190 0.62 12.77 54.09
CA GLU A 190 -0.05 13.38 52.94
C GLU A 190 -1.41 13.99 53.33
N GLY A 191 -1.56 15.30 53.10
CA GLY A 191 -2.78 16.05 53.37
C GLY A 191 -3.84 15.95 52.27
N SER A 192 -5.00 16.56 52.50
CA SER A 192 -6.04 16.67 51.46
C SER A 192 -5.62 17.67 50.39
N ALA A 193 -5.97 17.40 49.12
CA ALA A 193 -5.78 18.35 48.04
C ALA A 193 -6.63 19.62 48.26
N PHE A 194 -6.07 20.78 47.97
CA PHE A 194 -6.72 22.09 48.07
C PHE A 194 -6.66 22.83 46.72
N THR A 195 -7.68 23.63 46.43
CA THR A 195 -7.75 24.45 45.21
C THR A 195 -6.84 25.67 45.33
N LEU A 196 -6.13 26.00 44.26
CA LEU A 196 -5.21 27.13 44.22
C LEU A 196 -5.90 28.46 43.89
N SER A 197 -5.21 29.58 44.11
CA SER A 197 -5.75 30.93 43.88
C SER A 197 -4.63 31.94 43.62
N GLU A 198 -4.92 32.99 42.85
CA GLU A 198 -4.03 34.15 42.68
C GLU A 198 -3.79 34.89 44.01
N SER A 199 -4.80 34.90 44.88
CA SER A 199 -4.67 35.43 46.24
C SER A 199 -4.02 34.39 47.14
N ALA A 200 -2.98 34.80 47.87
CA ALA A 200 -2.29 33.93 48.81
C ALA A 200 -3.26 33.37 49.87
N GLN A 201 -3.27 32.04 49.98
CA GLN A 201 -4.02 31.29 50.97
C GLN A 201 -3.07 30.88 52.10
N ALA A 202 -3.35 31.34 53.33
CA ALA A 202 -2.60 30.92 54.50
C ALA A 202 -2.99 29.49 54.89
N ILE A 203 -2.03 28.57 54.81
CA ILE A 203 -2.17 27.18 55.26
C ILE A 203 -1.36 27.02 56.54
N GLU A 204 -1.99 26.51 57.60
CA GLU A 204 -1.36 26.22 58.89
C GLU A 204 -0.68 24.84 58.82
N VAL A 205 0.59 24.78 59.25
CA VAL A 205 1.47 23.63 59.09
C VAL A 205 2.17 23.37 60.43
N GLU A 206 2.00 22.18 61.00
CA GLU A 206 2.75 21.76 62.21
C GLU A 206 4.26 21.82 61.95
N GLU A 207 5.05 22.16 62.98
CA GLU A 207 6.51 22.25 62.86
C GLU A 207 7.14 20.96 62.31
N GLY A 208 8.13 21.12 61.43
CA GLY A 208 8.78 20.00 60.77
C GLY A 208 9.05 20.22 59.28
N THR A 209 9.11 19.13 58.52
CA THR A 209 9.45 19.15 57.09
C THR A 209 8.18 19.12 56.25
N TYR A 210 8.04 20.06 55.31
CA TYR A 210 6.88 20.15 54.43
C TYR A 210 7.26 20.23 52.95
N GLU A 211 6.34 19.80 52.09
CA GLU A 211 6.42 19.94 50.64
C GLU A 211 5.01 20.18 50.07
N ILE A 212 4.88 21.15 49.16
CA ILE A 212 3.67 21.42 48.40
C ILE A 212 3.87 20.93 46.97
N VAL A 213 3.02 20.02 46.51
CA VAL A 213 3.07 19.45 45.16
C VAL A 213 1.76 19.71 44.44
N GLU A 214 1.83 20.33 43.27
CA GLU A 214 0.68 20.52 42.39
C GLU A 214 0.34 19.24 41.61
N VAL A 215 -0.95 18.99 41.45
CA VAL A 215 -1.47 17.97 40.52
C VAL A 215 -1.19 18.43 39.10
N ALA A 216 -0.23 17.78 38.42
CA ALA A 216 0.25 18.19 37.11
C ALA A 216 -0.86 18.23 36.04
N ASP A 217 -0.94 19.36 35.33
CA ASP A 217 -1.76 19.54 34.11
C ASP A 217 -0.84 19.46 32.88
N PRO A 218 -1.07 18.55 31.91
CA PRO A 218 -0.20 18.39 30.75
C PRO A 218 -0.17 19.60 29.79
N ALA A 219 -1.13 20.54 29.87
CA ALA A 219 -1.14 21.76 29.07
C ALA A 219 -0.26 22.89 29.66
N TYR A 220 0.35 22.68 30.83
CA TYR A 220 1.14 23.69 31.54
C TYR A 220 2.47 23.13 32.02
N THR A 221 3.46 24.01 32.18
CA THR A 221 4.72 23.70 32.86
C THR A 221 4.74 24.33 34.24
N THR A 222 4.78 23.50 35.27
CA THR A 222 4.78 23.94 36.67
C THR A 222 6.19 24.24 37.18
N THR A 223 6.34 25.35 37.88
CA THR A 223 7.54 25.72 38.63
C THR A 223 7.16 26.19 40.04
N TYR A 224 8.07 25.99 40.99
CA TYR A 224 7.87 26.27 42.41
C TYR A 224 8.92 27.27 42.88
N SER A 225 8.52 28.24 43.70
CA SER A 225 9.45 29.07 44.47
C SER A 225 10.10 28.29 45.61
N ASP A 226 11.26 28.76 46.09
CA ASP A 226 11.99 28.17 47.23
C ASP A 226 11.12 27.92 48.48
N GLY A 227 10.07 28.72 48.73
CA GLY A 227 9.18 28.56 49.88
C GLY A 227 8.11 27.46 49.78
N CYS A 228 8.06 26.69 48.68
CA CYS A 228 7.09 25.60 48.51
C CYS A 228 7.54 24.25 49.10
N SER A 229 8.77 24.14 49.59
CA SER A 229 9.24 22.98 50.35
C SER A 229 10.38 23.35 51.30
N GLY A 230 10.56 22.58 52.37
CA GLY A 230 11.63 22.81 53.33
C GLY A 230 11.21 22.46 54.75
N THR A 231 11.71 23.22 55.72
CA THR A 231 11.33 23.09 57.14
C THR A 231 10.66 24.36 57.63
N ILE A 232 9.62 24.22 58.45
CA ILE A 232 8.91 25.33 59.09
C ILE A 232 8.94 25.16 60.62
N ALA A 233 9.13 26.25 61.36
CA ALA A 233 9.08 26.28 62.82
C ALA A 233 7.78 26.95 63.33
N GLU A 234 7.56 26.91 64.66
CA GLU A 234 6.53 27.70 65.34
C GLU A 234 6.63 29.20 64.97
N ASP A 235 5.49 29.83 64.69
CA ASP A 235 5.36 31.25 64.28
C ASP A 235 6.08 31.65 62.96
N ASP A 236 6.75 30.74 62.24
CA ASP A 236 7.33 31.04 60.92
C ASP A 236 6.23 31.34 59.88
N VAL A 237 6.52 32.28 58.98
CA VAL A 237 5.66 32.60 57.84
C VAL A 237 6.48 32.53 56.55
N VAL A 238 6.10 31.63 55.65
CA VAL A 238 6.78 31.39 54.37
C VAL A 238 5.82 31.62 53.21
N ASP A 239 6.28 32.29 52.14
CA ASP A 239 5.49 32.48 50.92
C ASP A 239 5.86 31.41 49.88
N CYS A 240 4.87 30.63 49.44
CA CYS A 240 4.98 29.70 48.31
C CYS A 240 4.25 30.29 47.09
N VAL A 241 4.98 30.45 45.99
CA VAL A 241 4.43 30.81 44.68
C VAL A 241 4.62 29.63 43.75
N ILE A 242 3.50 29.04 43.31
CA ILE A 242 3.50 28.04 42.24
C ILE A 242 3.18 28.79 40.94
N THR A 243 3.98 28.61 39.90
CA THR A 243 3.76 29.25 38.58
C THR A 243 3.54 28.18 37.51
N ASN A 244 2.40 28.26 36.82
CA ASN A 244 2.16 27.49 35.60
C ASN A 244 2.30 28.37 34.37
N THR A 245 3.19 28.02 33.46
CA THR A 245 3.28 28.63 32.13
C THR A 245 2.62 27.73 31.11
N PHE A 246 1.65 28.27 30.37
CA PHE A 246 0.90 27.53 29.34
C PHE A 246 1.82 27.08 28.22
N VAL A 247 1.62 25.84 27.77
CA VAL A 247 2.32 25.28 26.62
C VAL A 247 1.35 25.27 25.43
N PRO A 248 1.37 26.29 24.55
CA PRO A 248 0.45 26.33 23.41
C PRO A 248 0.70 25.16 22.47
N THR A 249 -0.36 24.45 22.11
CA THR A 249 -0.34 23.51 21.00
C THR A 249 -0.53 24.26 19.68
N THR A 250 0.18 23.82 18.65
CA THR A 250 -0.09 24.21 17.26
C THR A 250 -0.95 23.10 16.65
N ALA A 251 -1.94 23.47 15.84
CA ALA A 251 -2.69 22.52 15.03
C ALA A 251 -1.78 21.93 13.94
N GLY A 252 -2.11 20.72 13.48
CA GLY A 252 -1.36 20.07 12.39
C GLY A 252 -1.74 20.59 11.01
N SER A 253 -1.01 20.10 10.01
CA SER A 253 -1.23 20.37 8.60
C SER A 253 -1.26 19.09 7.76
N LEU A 254 -1.95 19.14 6.63
CA LEU A 254 -1.98 18.08 5.62
C LEU A 254 -1.50 18.68 4.30
N THR A 255 -0.38 18.20 3.79
CA THR A 255 0.07 18.50 2.43
C THR A 255 -0.25 17.31 1.52
N ILE A 256 -0.96 17.57 0.43
CA ILE A 256 -1.19 16.59 -0.63
C ILE A 256 -0.41 17.08 -1.85
N SER A 257 0.54 16.27 -2.31
CA SER A 257 1.36 16.52 -3.48
C SER A 257 1.10 15.48 -4.56
N LYS A 258 1.30 15.89 -5.81
CA LYS A 258 1.04 15.08 -6.99
C LYS A 258 2.18 15.21 -7.97
N THR A 259 2.75 14.07 -8.33
CA THR A 259 3.74 13.92 -9.39
C THR A 259 3.06 13.24 -10.58
N VAL A 260 3.34 13.74 -11.79
CA VAL A 260 2.87 13.15 -13.04
C VAL A 260 4.08 12.87 -13.91
N VAL A 261 4.35 11.58 -14.13
CA VAL A 261 5.31 11.10 -15.11
C VAL A 261 4.60 11.08 -16.48
N ASN A 262 5.35 11.47 -17.50
CA ASN A 262 4.89 11.65 -18.88
C ASN A 262 5.99 11.11 -19.81
N ASP A 263 6.37 9.84 -19.61
CA ASP A 263 7.45 9.17 -20.35
C ASP A 263 6.95 8.39 -21.59
N ASN A 264 5.63 8.27 -21.78
CA ASN A 264 4.98 7.68 -22.95
C ASN A 264 4.17 8.69 -23.79
N GLY A 265 4.57 9.97 -23.78
CA GLY A 265 4.03 11.02 -24.65
C GLY A 265 2.80 11.77 -24.11
N GLY A 266 2.39 11.48 -22.88
CA GLY A 266 1.44 12.25 -22.10
C GLY A 266 1.83 13.72 -21.94
N THR A 267 0.86 14.54 -21.55
CA THR A 267 1.04 15.98 -21.33
C THR A 267 0.25 16.53 -20.14
N LEU A 268 -0.30 15.67 -19.27
CA LEU A 268 -1.08 16.15 -18.13
C LEU A 268 -0.16 16.68 -17.02
N SER A 269 -0.61 17.76 -16.39
CA SER A 269 -0.02 18.35 -15.19
C SER A 269 -0.83 17.96 -13.93
N PRO A 270 -0.27 18.14 -12.72
CA PRO A 270 -0.93 17.74 -11.47
C PRO A 270 -2.37 18.23 -11.27
N ASP A 271 -2.71 19.41 -11.78
CA ASP A 271 -4.02 20.04 -11.72
C ASP A 271 -5.12 19.33 -12.55
N ALA A 272 -4.74 18.43 -13.47
CA ALA A 272 -5.69 17.60 -14.19
C ALA A 272 -6.28 16.47 -13.32
N PHE A 273 -5.61 16.09 -12.23
CA PHE A 273 -6.03 14.97 -11.37
C PHE A 273 -6.93 15.45 -10.23
N SER A 274 -8.02 14.73 -10.00
CA SER A 274 -8.96 14.99 -8.90
C SER A 274 -8.74 14.01 -7.75
N LEU A 275 -8.80 14.51 -6.52
CA LEU A 275 -8.60 13.77 -5.28
C LEU A 275 -9.84 13.96 -4.39
N VAL A 276 -10.33 12.92 -3.72
CA VAL A 276 -11.50 13.00 -2.82
C VAL A 276 -11.04 12.84 -1.37
N ILE A 277 -11.25 13.85 -0.54
CA ILE A 277 -10.85 13.86 0.87
C ILE A 277 -12.06 13.59 1.77
N ALA A 278 -11.91 12.65 2.71
CA ALA A 278 -12.91 12.32 3.72
C ALA A 278 -12.27 12.25 5.13
N PRO A 279 -12.76 13.01 6.14
CA PRO A 279 -13.83 14.01 6.04
C PRO A 279 -13.43 15.19 5.15
N ALA A 280 -14.41 15.76 4.45
CA ALA A 280 -14.18 16.90 3.56
C ALA A 280 -13.76 18.14 4.35
N ILE A 281 -12.75 18.85 3.84
CA ILE A 281 -12.18 20.08 4.41
C ILE A 281 -12.10 21.16 3.32
N ASP A 282 -12.23 22.43 3.70
CA ASP A 282 -11.99 23.57 2.80
C ASP A 282 -10.54 24.08 2.83
N GLU A 283 -10.28 25.15 2.08
CA GLU A 283 -8.95 25.78 1.96
C GLU A 283 -8.40 26.36 3.29
N ASP A 284 -9.27 26.70 4.23
CA ASP A 284 -8.90 27.17 5.58
C ASP A 284 -8.72 26.01 6.57
N GLY A 285 -9.04 24.77 6.17
CA GLY A 285 -8.96 23.55 6.98
C GLY A 285 -10.22 23.22 7.77
N ASP A 286 -11.31 23.99 7.59
CA ASP A 286 -12.58 23.77 8.28
C ASP A 286 -13.36 22.61 7.63
N ALA A 287 -14.07 21.84 8.45
CA ALA A 287 -14.84 20.69 7.97
C ALA A 287 -16.12 21.12 7.23
N ILE A 288 -16.25 20.72 5.96
CA ILE A 288 -17.36 21.09 5.08
C ILE A 288 -18.30 19.90 4.78
N VAL A 289 -19.47 20.22 4.20
CA VAL A 289 -20.52 19.25 3.82
C VAL A 289 -20.65 19.16 2.30
N ASP A 290 -19.56 19.39 1.59
CA ASP A 290 -19.47 19.22 0.13
C ASP A 290 -18.99 17.81 -0.23
N ASP A 291 -18.88 17.50 -1.53
CA ASP A 291 -18.46 16.17 -2.02
C ASP A 291 -16.98 15.82 -1.76
N GLY A 292 -16.18 16.77 -1.25
CA GLY A 292 -14.79 16.57 -0.85
C GLY A 292 -13.82 16.49 -2.03
N ILE A 293 -14.23 16.88 -3.23
CA ILE A 293 -13.36 16.91 -4.41
C ILE A 293 -12.38 18.08 -4.31
N LEU A 294 -11.10 17.73 -4.34
CA LEU A 294 -9.94 18.61 -4.45
C LEU A 294 -9.32 18.48 -5.85
N THR A 295 -8.94 19.60 -6.42
CA THR A 295 -7.94 19.68 -7.50
C THR A 295 -6.76 20.55 -7.06
N ILE A 296 -5.56 20.23 -7.54
CA ILE A 296 -4.39 21.08 -7.29
C ILE A 296 -4.47 22.34 -8.16
N PRO A 297 -4.09 23.54 -7.66
CA PRO A 297 -4.14 24.76 -8.47
C PRO A 297 -3.29 24.70 -9.75
N GLU A 298 -3.74 25.35 -10.82
CA GLU A 298 -3.04 25.40 -12.12
C GLU A 298 -1.58 25.85 -11.95
N GLY A 299 -0.65 24.99 -12.35
CA GLY A 299 0.79 25.24 -12.30
C GLY A 299 1.48 24.90 -10.97
N GLU A 300 0.74 24.45 -9.95
CA GLU A 300 1.30 23.95 -8.68
C GLU A 300 1.43 22.41 -8.70
N THR A 301 2.20 21.87 -7.75
CA THR A 301 2.40 20.41 -7.57
C THR A 301 1.81 19.88 -6.25
N SER A 302 1.23 20.76 -5.43
CA SER A 302 0.71 20.41 -4.10
C SER A 302 -0.24 21.46 -3.56
N VAL A 303 -1.11 21.03 -2.64
CA VAL A 303 -1.88 21.89 -1.74
C VAL A 303 -1.50 21.58 -0.29
N THR A 304 -1.51 22.59 0.59
CA THR A 304 -1.30 22.42 2.03
C THR A 304 -2.47 23.02 2.79
N PHE A 305 -3.19 22.18 3.53
CA PHE A 305 -4.20 22.59 4.49
C PHE A 305 -3.55 22.81 5.85
N THR A 306 -3.89 23.92 6.51
CA THR A 306 -3.38 24.27 7.85
C THR A 306 -4.52 24.37 8.83
N ASN A 307 -4.25 24.26 10.14
CA ASN A 307 -5.26 24.36 11.21
C ASN A 307 -6.36 23.28 11.17
N ILE A 308 -6.13 22.19 10.43
CA ILE A 308 -7.10 21.10 10.29
C ILE A 308 -7.33 20.36 11.62
N PRO A 309 -8.56 19.89 11.90
CA PRO A 309 -8.89 19.11 13.08
C PRO A 309 -8.04 17.84 13.27
N ASP A 310 -7.82 17.47 14.53
CA ASP A 310 -7.13 16.22 14.90
C ASP A 310 -7.94 15.00 14.44
N GLY A 311 -7.32 14.12 13.65
CA GLY A 311 -8.00 12.94 13.10
C GLY A 311 -7.24 12.19 12.01
N GLU A 312 -7.94 11.23 11.42
CA GLU A 312 -7.50 10.51 10.21
C GLU A 312 -8.29 11.01 9.00
N TYR A 313 -7.59 11.20 7.89
CA TYR A 313 -8.13 11.67 6.61
C TYR A 313 -7.85 10.61 5.53
N SER A 314 -8.90 10.14 4.88
CA SER A 314 -8.82 9.28 3.69
C SER A 314 -8.79 10.17 2.45
N ILE A 315 -7.78 10.03 1.61
CA ILE A 315 -7.64 10.71 0.32
C ILE A 315 -7.65 9.65 -0.77
N VAL A 316 -8.66 9.68 -1.64
CA VAL A 316 -8.81 8.72 -2.75
C VAL A 316 -8.57 9.45 -4.06
N GLU A 317 -7.66 8.96 -4.88
CA GLU A 317 -7.49 9.51 -6.23
C GLU A 317 -8.62 9.05 -7.16
N VAL A 318 -9.09 9.97 -8.02
CA VAL A 318 -10.00 9.65 -9.12
C VAL A 318 -9.15 9.27 -10.33
N ALA A 319 -9.40 8.08 -10.89
CA ALA A 319 -8.70 7.59 -12.07
C ALA A 319 -8.89 8.52 -13.28
N GLU A 320 -7.79 8.82 -13.97
CA GLU A 320 -7.71 9.69 -15.15
C GLU A 320 -7.41 8.87 -16.41
N GLU A 321 -8.04 9.17 -17.54
CA GLU A 321 -7.92 8.34 -18.74
C GLU A 321 -6.49 8.37 -19.31
N GLY A 322 -5.91 7.18 -19.52
CA GLY A 322 -4.56 7.02 -20.07
C GLY A 322 -3.41 7.20 -19.07
N TYR A 323 -3.70 7.40 -17.79
CA TYR A 323 -2.69 7.38 -16.71
C TYR A 323 -2.99 6.25 -15.73
N ALA A 324 -1.96 5.71 -15.09
CA ALA A 324 -2.08 4.71 -14.03
C ALA A 324 -1.49 5.28 -12.74
N PHE A 325 -2.08 4.93 -11.59
CA PHE A 325 -1.44 5.17 -10.30
C PHE A 325 -0.20 4.27 -10.20
N GLU A 326 0.98 4.90 -10.15
CA GLU A 326 2.27 4.21 -10.10
C GLU A 326 2.66 3.91 -8.66
N SER A 327 2.63 4.94 -7.80
CA SER A 327 3.05 4.81 -6.40
C SER A 327 2.52 5.92 -5.49
N GLY A 328 2.50 5.62 -4.20
CA GLY A 328 2.17 6.56 -3.13
C GLY A 328 3.24 6.56 -2.04
N ALA A 329 3.62 7.74 -1.56
CA ALA A 329 4.63 7.93 -0.51
C ALA A 329 4.20 9.03 0.47
N GLY A 330 4.83 9.10 1.65
CA GLY A 330 4.46 10.13 2.61
C GLY A 330 5.07 10.05 4.00
N THR A 331 4.74 11.05 4.82
CA THR A 331 4.99 11.10 6.27
C THR A 331 3.66 11.19 6.98
N ASN A 332 3.45 10.36 8.02
CA ASN A 332 2.15 10.17 8.68
C ASN A 332 1.01 9.90 7.68
N CYS A 333 1.34 9.27 6.56
CA CYS A 333 0.42 8.92 5.48
C CYS A 333 0.74 7.50 4.98
N THR A 334 -0.27 6.64 4.87
CA THR A 334 -0.13 5.23 4.45
C THR A 334 -1.05 4.95 3.27
N PHE A 335 -0.62 4.10 2.32
CA PHE A 335 -1.35 3.85 1.07
C PHE A 335 -1.84 2.39 0.96
N ASP A 336 -3.06 2.21 0.45
CA ASP A 336 -3.62 0.96 -0.05
C ASP A 336 -4.16 1.21 -1.47
N GLY A 337 -3.31 0.95 -2.47
CA GLY A 337 -3.55 1.39 -3.85
C GLY A 337 -3.66 2.91 -3.95
N GLU A 338 -4.65 3.37 -4.72
CA GLU A 338 -5.02 4.78 -4.97
C GLU A 338 -5.60 5.51 -3.74
N THR A 339 -5.71 4.84 -2.59
CA THR A 339 -6.23 5.41 -1.33
C THR A 339 -5.10 5.65 -0.33
N ALA A 340 -4.92 6.90 0.08
CA ALA A 340 -4.05 7.31 1.16
C ALA A 340 -4.84 7.54 2.45
N THR A 341 -4.26 7.18 3.60
CA THR A 341 -4.78 7.49 4.94
C THR A 341 -3.73 8.32 5.69
N ALA A 342 -4.03 9.60 5.90
CA ALA A 342 -3.21 10.56 6.61
C ALA A 342 -3.65 10.71 8.08
N THR A 343 -2.70 10.83 9.01
CA THR A 343 -2.97 11.07 10.43
C THR A 343 -2.43 12.44 10.83
N VAL A 344 -3.29 13.31 11.34
CA VAL A 344 -2.94 14.67 11.76
C VAL A 344 -3.38 14.90 13.20
N ALA A 345 -2.52 15.56 13.98
CA ALA A 345 -2.83 15.90 15.38
C ALA A 345 -2.11 17.17 15.85
N SER A 346 -2.82 17.97 16.64
CA SER A 346 -2.29 19.12 17.35
C SER A 346 -1.29 18.73 18.43
N GLY A 347 -0.34 19.61 18.72
CA GLY A 347 0.67 19.35 19.73
C GLY A 347 1.66 20.49 19.93
N VAL A 348 2.51 20.35 20.95
CA VAL A 348 3.66 21.26 21.17
C VAL A 348 4.64 21.18 19.99
N VAL A 349 4.78 19.97 19.44
CA VAL A 349 5.19 19.71 18.07
C VAL A 349 3.98 19.04 17.41
N PRO A 350 3.36 19.61 16.36
CA PRO A 350 2.24 18.98 15.69
C PRO A 350 2.66 17.70 14.96
N THR A 351 1.69 16.84 14.70
CA THR A 351 1.83 15.70 13.78
C THR A 351 1.30 16.15 12.42
N ASP A 352 2.19 16.64 11.58
CA ASP A 352 1.87 17.01 10.19
C ASP A 352 1.88 15.77 9.28
N ALA A 353 0.97 15.73 8.31
CA ALA A 353 0.92 14.68 7.29
C ALA A 353 1.30 15.22 5.91
N VAL A 354 2.04 14.39 5.16
CA VAL A 354 2.37 14.64 3.75
C VAL A 354 2.04 13.37 2.97
N CYS A 355 1.19 13.47 1.95
CA CYS A 355 0.87 12.39 1.03
C CYS A 355 1.28 12.80 -0.39
N GLU A 356 2.09 11.97 -1.04
CA GLU A 356 2.54 12.15 -2.42
C GLU A 356 1.94 11.04 -3.28
N PHE A 357 1.14 11.45 -4.28
CA PHE A 357 0.57 10.58 -5.30
C PHE A 357 1.44 10.70 -6.56
N THR A 358 1.86 9.57 -7.15
CA THR A 358 2.60 9.55 -8.42
C THR A 358 1.82 8.72 -9.43
N ASN A 359 1.54 9.32 -10.58
CA ASN A 359 0.94 8.61 -11.71
C ASN A 359 1.85 8.70 -12.91
N ASP A 360 1.85 7.60 -13.65
CA ASP A 360 2.61 7.44 -14.88
C ASP A 360 1.64 7.29 -16.05
N ASP A 361 2.07 7.73 -17.21
CA ASP A 361 1.25 7.70 -18.42
C ASP A 361 1.36 6.35 -19.12
N GLN A 362 0.27 5.85 -19.68
CA GLN A 362 0.23 4.50 -20.24
C GLN A 362 0.69 4.52 -21.71
N PRO A 363 1.52 3.55 -22.15
CA PRO A 363 1.97 3.50 -23.53
C PRO A 363 0.79 3.21 -24.45
N ALA A 364 0.78 3.88 -25.61
CA ALA A 364 -0.17 3.57 -26.67
C ALA A 364 0.14 2.19 -27.27
N GLN A 365 -0.87 1.56 -27.87
CA GLN A 365 -0.75 0.22 -28.43
C GLN A 365 -1.42 0.10 -29.80
N VAL A 366 -0.74 -0.56 -30.75
CA VAL A 366 -1.36 -1.01 -32.00
C VAL A 366 -1.13 -2.49 -32.18
N THR A 367 -2.22 -3.25 -32.36
CA THR A 367 -2.15 -4.64 -32.81
C THR A 367 -2.14 -4.65 -34.35
N VAL A 368 -1.07 -5.15 -34.95
CA VAL A 368 -0.87 -5.19 -36.40
C VAL A 368 -1.12 -6.60 -36.91
N ILE A 369 -2.26 -6.81 -37.58
CA ILE A 369 -2.71 -8.08 -38.13
C ILE A 369 -2.34 -8.17 -39.61
N LYS A 370 -1.66 -9.25 -40.00
CA LYS A 370 -1.29 -9.53 -41.38
C LYS A 370 -2.26 -10.51 -42.04
N THR A 371 -2.99 -10.03 -43.04
CA THR A 371 -3.86 -10.88 -43.89
C THR A 371 -3.13 -11.20 -45.19
N VAL A 372 -3.26 -12.45 -45.66
CA VAL A 372 -2.79 -12.86 -46.99
C VAL A 372 -3.92 -13.61 -47.68
N ILE A 373 -4.28 -13.16 -48.86
CA ILE A 373 -5.20 -13.81 -49.79
C ILE A 373 -4.35 -14.49 -50.87
N ASN A 374 -4.84 -15.63 -51.36
CA ASN A 374 -4.15 -16.54 -52.27
C ASN A 374 -5.20 -17.20 -53.18
N ASP A 375 -6.01 -16.40 -53.90
CA ASP A 375 -7.03 -16.91 -54.82
C ASP A 375 -6.60 -16.95 -56.30
N ASP A 376 -5.47 -16.31 -56.63
CA ASP A 376 -4.82 -16.28 -57.95
C ASP A 376 -3.58 -17.20 -58.08
N SER A 377 -3.54 -18.28 -57.30
CA SER A 377 -2.48 -19.32 -57.24
C SER A 377 -1.22 -18.98 -56.45
N GLY A 378 -1.23 -17.88 -55.69
CA GLY A 378 -0.24 -17.53 -54.67
C GLY A 378 -0.13 -18.58 -53.55
N THR A 379 0.97 -18.52 -52.79
CA THR A 379 1.24 -19.45 -51.68
C THR A 379 1.86 -18.80 -50.44
N GLY A 380 1.95 -17.47 -50.42
CA GLY A 380 2.56 -16.71 -49.34
C GLY A 380 1.79 -16.86 -48.03
N VAL A 381 2.53 -16.77 -46.92
CA VAL A 381 1.99 -16.73 -45.56
C VAL A 381 2.34 -15.43 -44.87
N ALA A 382 1.59 -15.05 -43.83
CA ALA A 382 1.76 -13.77 -43.14
C ALA A 382 3.23 -13.43 -42.76
N ALA A 383 4.01 -14.44 -42.34
CA ALA A 383 5.40 -14.28 -41.93
C ALA A 383 6.40 -14.01 -43.08
N ASP A 384 5.99 -14.18 -44.34
CA ASP A 384 6.82 -13.87 -45.51
C ASP A 384 6.91 -12.34 -45.75
N PHE A 385 5.96 -11.58 -45.20
CA PHE A 385 5.83 -10.14 -45.39
C PHE A 385 6.38 -9.39 -44.17
N ALA A 386 7.38 -8.54 -44.37
CA ALA A 386 8.02 -7.77 -43.31
C ALA A 386 7.43 -6.37 -43.19
N ILE A 387 6.95 -6.03 -42.00
CA ILE A 387 6.29 -4.77 -41.66
C ILE A 387 7.26 -3.90 -40.86
N THR A 388 7.41 -2.65 -41.27
CA THR A 388 8.13 -1.60 -40.56
C THR A 388 7.11 -0.61 -39.99
N GLY A 389 7.24 -0.29 -38.71
CA GLY A 389 6.48 0.78 -38.06
C GLY A 389 7.36 2.01 -37.83
N GLU A 390 6.76 3.19 -37.92
CA GLU A 390 7.36 4.46 -37.51
C GLU A 390 6.52 5.07 -36.39
N GLY A 391 7.18 5.49 -35.29
CA GLY A 391 6.57 6.18 -34.15
C GLY A 391 7.61 6.46 -33.06
N THR A 392 7.30 7.36 -32.12
CA THR A 392 8.21 7.66 -31.00
C THR A 392 8.29 6.47 -30.04
N ASN A 393 9.52 6.04 -29.70
CA ASN A 393 9.82 4.88 -28.84
C ASN A 393 9.08 3.58 -29.22
N MET A 394 8.72 3.43 -30.51
CA MET A 394 7.99 2.26 -31.00
C MET A 394 8.77 0.96 -30.81
N SER A 395 8.09 -0.09 -30.32
CA SER A 395 8.67 -1.41 -30.10
C SER A 395 7.63 -2.53 -30.25
N PRO A 396 7.87 -3.55 -31.10
CA PRO A 396 8.91 -3.61 -32.13
C PRO A 396 8.63 -2.62 -33.29
N ASP A 397 9.70 -2.06 -33.87
CA ASP A 397 9.67 -1.20 -35.05
C ASP A 397 9.81 -1.97 -36.38
N LEU A 398 10.34 -3.20 -36.35
CA LEU A 398 10.45 -4.08 -37.51
C LEU A 398 10.13 -5.53 -37.13
N PHE A 399 9.16 -6.14 -37.80
CA PHE A 399 8.71 -7.50 -37.50
C PHE A 399 8.13 -8.22 -38.74
N PRO A 400 8.20 -9.57 -38.79
CA PRO A 400 7.42 -10.35 -39.76
C PRO A 400 5.92 -10.26 -39.41
N GLY A 401 5.06 -10.28 -40.43
CA GLY A 401 3.62 -10.26 -40.24
C GLY A 401 3.08 -11.51 -39.53
N ASP A 402 2.04 -11.34 -38.72
CA ASP A 402 1.34 -12.44 -38.04
C ASP A 402 -0.17 -12.33 -38.29
N ALA A 403 -0.81 -13.45 -38.68
CA ALA A 403 -2.25 -13.54 -38.88
C ALA A 403 -3.06 -13.48 -37.58
N THR A 404 -2.41 -13.68 -36.43
CA THR A 404 -2.97 -13.49 -35.09
C THR A 404 -2.71 -12.10 -34.51
N GLY A 405 -1.80 -11.33 -35.12
CA GLY A 405 -1.46 -9.95 -34.76
C GLY A 405 -0.16 -9.83 -33.95
N VAL A 406 0.64 -8.82 -34.30
CA VAL A 406 1.80 -8.37 -33.51
C VAL A 406 1.40 -7.15 -32.68
N VAL A 407 1.61 -7.20 -31.37
CA VAL A 407 1.37 -6.06 -30.48
C VAL A 407 2.60 -5.15 -30.49
N VAL A 408 2.39 -3.89 -30.86
CA VAL A 408 3.39 -2.83 -30.89
C VAL A 408 3.03 -1.76 -29.87
N THR A 409 3.95 -1.41 -28.98
CA THR A 409 3.82 -0.28 -28.05
C THR A 409 4.59 0.93 -28.58
N LEU A 410 4.10 2.13 -28.30
CA LEU A 410 4.72 3.40 -28.69
C LEU A 410 4.25 4.54 -27.76
N ASP A 411 4.96 5.66 -27.77
CA ASP A 411 4.47 6.87 -27.11
C ASP A 411 3.29 7.46 -27.89
N ALA A 412 2.42 8.19 -27.18
CA ALA A 412 1.37 9.00 -27.78
C ALA A 412 1.93 9.99 -28.81
N GLY A 413 1.31 10.04 -29.99
CA GLY A 413 1.83 10.83 -31.10
C GLY A 413 1.49 10.27 -32.47
N ALA A 414 2.24 10.72 -33.48
CA ALA A 414 2.07 10.28 -34.86
C ALA A 414 2.73 8.92 -35.09
N TYR A 415 2.05 8.04 -35.83
CA TYR A 415 2.56 6.72 -36.20
C TYR A 415 2.15 6.30 -37.61
N SER A 416 2.88 5.35 -38.18
CA SER A 416 2.50 4.65 -39.41
C SER A 416 3.08 3.24 -39.46
N PHE A 417 2.46 2.37 -40.26
CA PHE A 417 3.00 1.06 -40.63
C PHE A 417 3.10 0.97 -42.15
N ILE A 418 4.24 0.49 -42.62
CA ILE A 418 4.53 0.25 -44.04
C ILE A 418 5.11 -1.14 -44.23
N GLU A 419 4.70 -1.78 -45.31
CA GLU A 419 5.23 -3.06 -45.77
C GLU A 419 6.03 -2.84 -47.05
N ASN A 420 7.13 -3.57 -47.21
CA ASN A 420 7.92 -3.55 -48.43
C ASN A 420 7.19 -4.28 -49.56
N GLU A 421 7.27 -3.76 -50.79
CA GLU A 421 6.67 -4.40 -51.97
C GLU A 421 7.13 -5.85 -52.12
N ALA A 422 6.17 -6.76 -52.25
CA ALA A 422 6.39 -8.19 -52.45
C ALA A 422 6.00 -8.60 -53.88
N GLU A 423 6.88 -9.33 -54.56
CA GLU A 423 6.66 -9.75 -55.94
C GLU A 423 5.44 -10.68 -56.05
N GLY A 424 4.52 -10.38 -56.96
CA GLY A 424 3.28 -11.14 -57.15
C GLY A 424 2.13 -10.80 -56.19
N TYR A 425 2.28 -9.80 -55.31
CA TYR A 425 1.25 -9.39 -54.36
C TYR A 425 0.97 -7.88 -54.37
N ALA A 426 -0.29 -7.50 -54.27
CA ALA A 426 -0.76 -6.13 -54.06
C ALA A 426 -1.02 -5.88 -52.56
N VAL A 427 -0.46 -4.81 -51.99
CA VAL A 427 -0.65 -4.44 -50.57
C VAL A 427 -1.77 -3.41 -50.37
N SER A 428 -2.55 -3.59 -49.31
CA SER A 428 -3.53 -2.61 -48.82
C SER A 428 -3.53 -2.51 -47.30
N TYR A 429 -3.95 -1.35 -46.77
CA TYR A 429 -3.86 -1.00 -45.35
C TYR A 429 -5.24 -0.56 -44.82
N SER A 430 -5.58 -0.94 -43.59
CA SER A 430 -6.74 -0.38 -42.89
C SER A 430 -6.50 1.08 -42.48
N THR A 431 -7.57 1.78 -42.09
CA THR A 431 -7.51 3.20 -41.65
C THR A 431 -6.53 3.41 -40.51
N ASP A 432 -6.46 2.44 -39.60
CA ASP A 432 -5.77 2.58 -38.32
C ASP A 432 -4.29 2.17 -38.42
N CYS A 433 -3.79 1.89 -39.62
CA CYS A 433 -2.37 1.67 -39.90
C CYS A 433 -1.54 2.96 -39.97
N SER A 434 -2.15 4.14 -39.89
CA SER A 434 -1.43 5.41 -39.71
C SER A 434 -2.31 6.49 -39.09
N GLY A 435 -1.70 7.49 -38.46
CA GLY A 435 -2.41 8.64 -37.91
C GLY A 435 -1.75 9.16 -36.65
N THR A 436 -2.56 9.62 -35.70
CA THR A 436 -2.12 9.96 -34.33
C THR A 436 -2.85 9.09 -33.32
N ILE A 437 -2.14 8.54 -32.34
CA ILE A 437 -2.69 7.73 -31.25
C ILE A 437 -2.52 8.46 -29.91
N GLY A 438 -3.53 8.39 -29.04
CA GLY A 438 -3.51 8.98 -27.70
C GLY A 438 -2.81 8.08 -26.68
N VAL A 439 -2.52 8.66 -25.52
CA VAL A 439 -1.91 7.96 -24.38
C VAL A 439 -2.85 6.88 -23.83
N GLY A 440 -2.33 5.68 -23.57
CA GLY A 440 -3.11 4.47 -23.25
C GLY A 440 -4.06 3.96 -24.35
N GLU A 441 -4.17 4.62 -25.51
CA GLU A 441 -5.11 4.22 -26.56
C GLU A 441 -4.65 2.91 -27.26
N SER A 442 -5.60 2.04 -27.59
CA SER A 442 -5.36 0.77 -28.29
C SER A 442 -6.08 0.72 -29.64
N ARG A 443 -5.37 0.38 -30.73
CA ARG A 443 -5.92 0.25 -32.10
C ARG A 443 -5.57 -1.07 -32.78
N THR A 444 -6.23 -1.36 -33.91
CA THR A 444 -5.95 -2.53 -34.75
C THR A 444 -5.70 -2.13 -36.21
N CYS A 445 -4.45 -2.24 -36.64
CA CYS A 445 -4.06 -2.12 -38.04
C CYS A 445 -4.18 -3.47 -38.72
N THR A 446 -4.78 -3.53 -39.91
CA THR A 446 -4.78 -4.73 -40.77
C THR A 446 -4.08 -4.39 -42.08
N ILE A 447 -3.03 -5.14 -42.40
CA ILE A 447 -2.30 -5.03 -43.67
C ILE A 447 -2.58 -6.30 -44.48
N THR A 448 -3.22 -6.15 -45.64
CA THR A 448 -3.59 -7.27 -46.51
C THR A 448 -2.68 -7.32 -47.73
N ASN A 449 -2.11 -8.48 -48.03
CA ASN A 449 -1.67 -8.79 -49.40
C ASN A 449 -2.74 -9.62 -50.11
N ASP A 450 -3.04 -9.23 -51.33
CA ASP A 450 -3.78 -9.98 -52.34
C ASP A 450 -2.77 -10.50 -53.36
N ASP A 451 -2.84 -11.76 -53.80
CA ASP A 451 -2.03 -12.18 -54.95
C ASP A 451 -2.56 -11.54 -56.24
N VAL A 452 -1.67 -11.44 -57.25
CA VAL A 452 -1.98 -10.74 -58.49
C VAL A 452 -2.24 -11.75 -59.61
N GLU A 453 -3.48 -11.77 -60.14
CA GLU A 453 -3.90 -12.58 -61.28
C GLU A 453 -2.86 -12.59 -62.42
N ILE A 454 -2.25 -13.76 -62.65
CA ILE A 454 -1.36 -13.97 -63.78
C ILE A 454 -2.19 -14.24 -65.03
N VAL A 455 -2.68 -13.17 -65.67
CA VAL A 455 -3.39 -13.25 -66.94
C VAL A 455 -2.42 -13.65 -68.06
N ILE A 456 -2.41 -14.93 -68.42
CA ILE A 456 -1.79 -15.41 -69.66
C ILE A 456 -2.72 -15.05 -70.84
N PRO A 457 -2.26 -14.26 -71.84
CA PRO A 457 -3.09 -13.96 -72.99
C PRO A 457 -3.26 -15.22 -73.85
N GLU A 458 -4.50 -15.58 -74.19
CA GLU A 458 -4.82 -16.71 -75.04
C GLU A 458 -4.22 -16.52 -76.45
N SER A 459 -3.55 -17.55 -76.96
CA SER A 459 -3.13 -17.61 -78.37
C SER A 459 -4.20 -18.29 -79.20
N THR A 460 -4.43 -17.84 -80.44
CA THR A 460 -5.40 -18.47 -81.35
C THR A 460 -4.82 -18.73 -82.73
N ILE A 461 -5.33 -19.78 -83.37
CA ILE A 461 -5.12 -20.05 -84.80
C ILE A 461 -6.48 -19.99 -85.49
N THR A 462 -6.57 -19.18 -86.52
CA THR A 462 -7.67 -19.15 -87.49
C THR A 462 -7.16 -19.69 -88.82
N VAL A 463 -7.95 -20.52 -89.50
CA VAL A 463 -7.58 -21.04 -90.82
C VAL A 463 -8.71 -20.79 -91.81
N ASP A 464 -8.33 -20.30 -92.98
CA ASP A 464 -9.19 -19.97 -94.12
C ASP A 464 -8.85 -20.90 -95.30
N ILE A 465 -9.86 -21.44 -95.99
CA ILE A 465 -9.63 -22.20 -97.23
C ILE A 465 -10.05 -21.34 -98.41
N VAL A 466 -9.16 -21.24 -99.40
CA VAL A 466 -9.47 -20.61 -100.69
C VAL A 466 -9.46 -21.70 -101.75
N VAL A 467 -10.52 -21.77 -102.56
CA VAL A 467 -10.59 -22.68 -103.71
C VAL A 467 -10.64 -21.87 -105.00
N VAL A 468 -9.67 -22.11 -105.87
CA VAL A 468 -9.59 -21.54 -107.24
C VAL A 468 -9.96 -22.64 -108.23
N ASN A 469 -10.68 -22.27 -109.29
CA ASN A 469 -11.29 -23.16 -110.28
C ASN A 469 -11.23 -22.49 -111.67
N ASP A 470 -10.09 -21.91 -112.06
CA ASP A 470 -9.96 -21.17 -113.32
C ASP A 470 -9.52 -22.03 -114.53
N ASP A 471 -9.07 -23.27 -114.29
CA ASP A 471 -8.75 -24.28 -115.30
C ASP A 471 -9.86 -25.34 -115.55
N GLY A 472 -11.04 -25.14 -114.95
CA GLY A 472 -12.25 -25.95 -115.18
C GLY A 472 -12.65 -26.90 -114.04
N GLY A 473 -12.03 -26.76 -112.88
CA GLY A 473 -12.35 -27.43 -111.62
C GLY A 473 -13.75 -27.13 -111.09
N THR A 474 -14.17 -27.90 -110.08
CA THR A 474 -15.53 -27.82 -109.49
C THR A 474 -15.57 -27.96 -107.97
N ALA A 475 -14.42 -27.92 -107.28
CA ALA A 475 -14.37 -28.04 -105.82
C ALA A 475 -14.93 -26.79 -105.13
N VAL A 476 -15.41 -26.96 -103.90
CA VAL A 476 -15.82 -25.87 -103.01
C VAL A 476 -15.10 -25.96 -101.66
N GLU A 477 -15.03 -24.87 -100.91
CA GLU A 477 -14.31 -24.77 -99.63
C GLU A 477 -14.70 -25.91 -98.66
N GLY A 478 -16.00 -26.17 -98.52
CA GLY A 478 -16.55 -27.25 -97.70
C GLY A 478 -16.26 -28.70 -98.15
N ASP A 479 -15.57 -28.92 -99.28
CA ASP A 479 -15.03 -30.24 -99.65
C ASP A 479 -13.77 -30.60 -98.85
N TYR A 480 -13.16 -29.60 -98.18
CA TYR A 480 -11.92 -29.71 -97.44
C TYR A 480 -12.15 -29.58 -95.92
N GLY A 481 -11.42 -30.37 -95.14
CA GLY A 481 -11.42 -30.32 -93.67
C GLY A 481 -10.05 -29.90 -93.15
N ILE A 482 -10.03 -28.88 -92.30
CA ILE A 482 -8.80 -28.29 -91.73
C ILE A 482 -8.34 -29.09 -90.52
N LEU A 483 -7.03 -29.32 -90.41
CA LEU A 483 -6.39 -29.99 -89.29
C LEU A 483 -5.19 -29.19 -88.78
N VAL A 484 -5.14 -28.92 -87.47
CA VAL A 484 -3.95 -28.38 -86.78
C VAL A 484 -3.38 -29.51 -85.93
N ASP A 485 -2.18 -30.01 -86.25
CA ASP A 485 -1.58 -31.23 -85.67
C ASP A 485 -2.52 -32.47 -85.66
N GLY A 486 -3.43 -32.54 -86.63
CA GLY A 486 -4.45 -33.60 -86.72
C GLY A 486 -5.71 -33.37 -85.89
N PHE A 487 -5.84 -32.24 -85.18
CA PHE A 487 -7.09 -31.81 -84.57
C PHE A 487 -7.93 -31.02 -85.58
N GLY A 488 -9.18 -31.43 -85.77
CA GLY A 488 -10.11 -30.75 -86.68
C GLY A 488 -10.57 -29.40 -86.13
N VAL A 489 -10.34 -28.34 -86.90
CA VAL A 489 -10.81 -26.97 -86.61
C VAL A 489 -11.84 -26.51 -87.63
N LEU A 490 -12.63 -25.49 -87.28
CA LEU A 490 -13.59 -24.87 -88.19
C LEU A 490 -12.93 -23.73 -88.98
N GLU A 491 -13.30 -23.66 -90.25
CA GLU A 491 -12.91 -22.55 -91.14
C GLU A 491 -13.36 -21.19 -90.59
N ASN A 492 -12.51 -20.18 -90.75
CA ASN A 492 -12.75 -18.79 -90.35
C ASN A 492 -13.19 -18.63 -88.87
N SER A 493 -12.81 -19.59 -88.01
CA SER A 493 -13.15 -19.61 -86.59
C SER A 493 -11.88 -19.72 -85.73
N PRO A 494 -11.56 -18.72 -84.88
CA PRO A 494 -10.38 -18.78 -84.04
C PRO A 494 -10.52 -19.91 -83.01
N THR A 495 -9.54 -20.81 -82.99
CA THR A 495 -9.43 -21.88 -82.00
C THR A 495 -8.28 -21.56 -81.06
N VAL A 496 -8.48 -21.71 -79.75
CA VAL A 496 -7.46 -21.43 -78.73
C VAL A 496 -6.42 -22.55 -78.67
N PHE A 497 -5.15 -22.17 -78.66
CA PHE A 497 -3.99 -23.04 -78.56
C PHE A 497 -3.02 -22.50 -77.50
N VAL A 498 -2.09 -23.34 -77.03
CA VAL A 498 -0.95 -22.88 -76.21
C VAL A 498 0.15 -22.38 -77.14
N ALA A 499 1.12 -21.63 -76.64
CA ALA A 499 2.26 -21.23 -77.45
C ALA A 499 3.18 -22.43 -77.72
N ASP A 500 3.24 -22.87 -78.97
CA ASP A 500 4.08 -23.98 -79.48
C ASP A 500 4.16 -23.90 -81.02
N THR A 501 4.97 -24.76 -81.64
CA THR A 501 4.98 -24.93 -83.10
C THR A 501 3.92 -25.95 -83.53
N TYR A 502 3.04 -25.54 -84.44
CA TYR A 502 1.93 -26.32 -85.01
C TYR A 502 2.13 -26.63 -86.49
N LEU A 503 1.56 -27.74 -86.97
CA LEU A 503 1.46 -28.06 -88.39
C LEU A 503 0.00 -27.97 -88.86
N VAL A 504 -0.30 -26.95 -89.66
CA VAL A 504 -1.57 -26.80 -90.36
C VAL A 504 -1.57 -27.68 -91.61
N THR A 505 -2.59 -28.52 -91.73
CA THR A 505 -2.79 -29.44 -92.86
C THR A 505 -4.28 -29.47 -93.23
N GLN A 506 -4.58 -30.12 -94.36
CA GLN A 506 -5.96 -30.35 -94.79
C GLN A 506 -6.21 -31.82 -95.14
N THR A 507 -7.48 -32.20 -95.15
CA THR A 507 -8.00 -33.48 -95.64
C THR A 507 -9.22 -33.25 -96.51
N GLY A 508 -9.63 -34.28 -97.27
CA GLY A 508 -10.75 -34.15 -98.22
C GLY A 508 -10.30 -33.65 -99.60
N GLY A 509 -11.22 -33.00 -100.31
CA GLY A 509 -11.05 -32.51 -101.67
C GLY A 509 -10.98 -33.60 -102.77
N PRO A 510 -11.18 -33.23 -104.04
CA PRO A 510 -10.91 -34.08 -105.19
C PRO A 510 -9.39 -34.15 -105.45
N GLY A 511 -8.67 -34.91 -104.62
CA GLY A 511 -7.19 -34.89 -104.51
C GLY A 511 -6.35 -35.23 -105.75
N SER A 512 -6.94 -35.43 -106.93
CA SER A 512 -6.23 -35.45 -108.21
C SER A 512 -6.82 -34.39 -109.13
N GLY A 513 -6.16 -33.23 -109.21
CA GLY A 513 -6.63 -32.09 -110.00
C GLY A 513 -6.39 -30.71 -109.37
N TYR A 514 -5.88 -30.65 -108.13
CA TYR A 514 -5.57 -29.40 -107.43
C TYR A 514 -4.14 -29.41 -106.86
N THR A 515 -3.54 -28.23 -106.77
CA THR A 515 -2.28 -27.93 -106.08
C THR A 515 -2.59 -27.16 -104.80
N THR A 516 -2.07 -27.62 -103.66
CA THR A 516 -2.26 -26.95 -102.36
C THR A 516 -1.06 -26.06 -102.04
N THR A 517 -1.31 -24.84 -101.57
CA THR A 517 -0.29 -23.93 -101.04
C THR A 517 -0.73 -23.31 -99.72
N PHE A 518 0.24 -23.04 -98.83
CA PHE A 518 0.01 -22.41 -97.53
C PHE A 518 0.55 -20.98 -97.52
N SER A 519 -0.18 -20.08 -96.88
CA SER A 519 0.17 -18.65 -96.76
C SER A 519 -0.49 -18.02 -95.52
N GLY A 520 -0.41 -16.70 -95.39
CA GLY A 520 -0.73 -15.99 -94.15
C GLY A 520 0.46 -16.09 -93.19
N ASP A 521 0.19 -16.42 -91.93
CA ASP A 521 1.21 -16.63 -90.90
C ASP A 521 1.83 -18.04 -90.97
N CYS A 522 1.22 -18.96 -91.72
CA CYS A 522 1.80 -20.27 -92.00
C CYS A 522 2.94 -20.19 -93.03
N ASN A 523 4.02 -20.93 -92.76
CA ASN A 523 5.07 -21.21 -93.72
C ASN A 523 4.54 -22.01 -94.93
N PRO A 524 5.25 -22.03 -96.08
CA PRO A 524 4.82 -22.75 -97.29
C PRO A 524 4.66 -24.27 -97.13
N ASP A 525 5.15 -24.87 -96.04
CA ASP A 525 4.98 -26.29 -95.70
C ASP A 525 3.84 -26.55 -94.70
N GLY A 526 3.09 -25.50 -94.32
CA GLY A 526 2.00 -25.55 -93.34
C GLY A 526 2.46 -25.39 -91.89
N SER A 527 3.75 -25.25 -91.60
CA SER A 527 4.22 -25.02 -90.23
C SER A 527 3.95 -23.59 -89.75
N LEU A 528 3.60 -23.44 -88.48
CA LEU A 528 3.33 -22.17 -87.80
C LEU A 528 3.99 -22.21 -86.42
N ASP A 529 4.74 -21.17 -86.03
CA ASP A 529 5.29 -21.02 -84.68
C ASP A 529 4.43 -20.00 -83.94
N LEU A 530 3.64 -20.44 -82.94
CA LEU A 530 2.63 -19.60 -82.29
C LEU A 530 3.16 -19.05 -80.96
N GLY A 531 3.33 -17.72 -80.89
CA GLY A 531 3.72 -17.01 -79.68
C GLY A 531 2.61 -16.91 -78.62
N VAL A 532 2.99 -16.56 -77.38
CA VAL A 532 2.04 -16.31 -76.28
C VAL A 532 1.21 -15.05 -76.57
N GLY A 533 -0.12 -15.19 -76.59
CA GLY A 533 -1.06 -14.12 -76.94
C GLY A 533 -1.15 -13.78 -78.42
N GLU A 534 -0.53 -14.59 -79.30
CA GLU A 534 -0.56 -14.39 -80.74
C GLU A 534 -1.87 -14.89 -81.36
N ASN A 535 -2.37 -14.17 -82.37
CA ASN A 535 -3.58 -14.53 -83.11
C ASN A 535 -3.21 -14.74 -84.58
N ALA A 536 -2.82 -15.96 -84.91
CA ALA A 536 -2.32 -16.33 -86.23
C ALA A 536 -3.46 -16.65 -87.21
N VAL A 537 -3.28 -16.26 -88.47
CA VAL A 537 -4.21 -16.55 -89.58
C VAL A 537 -3.46 -17.25 -90.70
N CYS A 538 -3.80 -18.51 -90.95
CA CYS A 538 -3.28 -19.28 -92.07
C CYS A 538 -4.32 -19.39 -93.20
N THR A 539 -3.88 -19.25 -94.44
CA THR A 539 -4.72 -19.49 -95.62
C THR A 539 -4.19 -20.69 -96.39
N ILE A 540 -5.05 -21.69 -96.62
CA ILE A 540 -4.78 -22.86 -97.45
C ILE A 540 -5.46 -22.65 -98.80
N THR A 541 -4.69 -22.40 -99.85
CA THR A 541 -5.22 -22.24 -101.21
C THR A 541 -5.12 -23.56 -101.97
N ASN A 542 -6.23 -24.02 -102.52
CA ASN A 542 -6.33 -25.14 -103.44
C ASN A 542 -6.68 -24.64 -104.84
N ASP A 543 -5.72 -24.75 -105.75
CA ASP A 543 -5.78 -24.19 -107.10
C ASP A 543 -5.82 -25.33 -108.13
N ASP A 544 -6.71 -25.28 -109.13
CA ASP A 544 -6.86 -26.40 -110.05
C ASP A 544 -5.71 -26.50 -111.08
N ILE A 545 -5.51 -27.69 -111.63
CA ILE A 545 -4.36 -27.99 -112.48
C ILE A 545 -4.78 -27.94 -113.95
N ALA A 546 -4.28 -26.92 -114.66
CA ALA A 546 -4.33 -26.77 -116.12
C ALA A 546 -4.20 -28.09 -116.89
N PRO A 547 -5.15 -28.44 -117.78
CA PRO A 547 -5.01 -29.59 -118.65
C PRO A 547 -3.93 -29.36 -119.73
N GLU A 548 -2.95 -30.25 -119.79
CA GLU A 548 -1.85 -30.22 -120.78
C GLU A 548 -2.37 -30.11 -122.24
N PRO A 549 -1.83 -29.18 -123.06
CA PRO A 549 -2.35 -28.93 -124.40
C PRO A 549 -2.07 -30.08 -125.38
N THR A 550 -3.12 -30.57 -126.05
CA THR A 550 -3.00 -31.64 -127.06
C THR A 550 -3.02 -31.08 -128.48
N THR A 551 -2.00 -31.40 -129.29
CA THR A 551 -1.90 -30.96 -130.70
C THR A 551 -2.40 -32.05 -131.66
N GLY A 552 -3.29 -31.68 -132.58
CA GLY A 552 -3.82 -32.54 -133.64
C GLY A 552 -3.09 -32.40 -134.98
N THR A 553 -3.26 -33.35 -135.90
CA THR A 553 -2.74 -33.29 -137.28
C THR A 553 -3.86 -33.49 -138.30
N LEU A 554 -4.01 -32.56 -139.24
CA LEU A 554 -4.96 -32.67 -140.35
C LEU A 554 -4.24 -33.13 -141.63
N THR A 555 -4.68 -34.25 -142.21
CA THR A 555 -4.22 -34.72 -143.52
C THR A 555 -5.32 -34.51 -144.55
N VAL A 556 -5.04 -33.77 -145.63
CA VAL A 556 -5.97 -33.59 -146.75
C VAL A 556 -5.43 -34.27 -148.00
N ILE A 557 -6.22 -35.17 -148.58
CA ILE A 557 -5.86 -35.92 -149.80
C ILE A 557 -6.77 -35.44 -150.93
N LYS A 558 -6.18 -35.00 -152.04
CA LYS A 558 -6.88 -34.61 -153.26
C LYS A 558 -6.82 -35.75 -154.27
N VAL A 559 -7.97 -36.18 -154.77
CA VAL A 559 -8.09 -37.17 -155.85
C VAL A 559 -8.57 -36.47 -157.12
N MET A 560 -8.02 -36.91 -158.25
CA MET A 560 -8.31 -36.43 -159.61
C MET A 560 -8.94 -37.58 -160.43
N ASP A 561 -9.98 -37.30 -161.22
CA ASP A 561 -10.69 -38.31 -162.01
C ASP A 561 -11.03 -37.78 -163.41
N GLY A 562 -10.11 -38.04 -164.36
CA GLY A 562 -10.24 -37.69 -165.78
C GLY A 562 -9.92 -36.23 -166.15
N GLY A 563 -9.36 -36.05 -167.36
CA GLY A 563 -8.93 -34.75 -167.91
C GLY A 563 -7.41 -34.66 -168.08
N ASP A 564 -6.96 -33.61 -168.78
CA ASP A 564 -5.53 -33.38 -169.10
C ASP A 564 -4.82 -32.45 -168.08
N ALA A 565 -5.49 -32.08 -166.98
CA ALA A 565 -4.96 -31.18 -165.95
C ALA A 565 -4.12 -31.94 -164.91
N GLN A 566 -3.01 -31.35 -164.48
CA GLN A 566 -2.06 -31.91 -163.51
C GLN A 566 -2.43 -31.51 -162.07
N ALA A 567 -1.86 -32.18 -161.06
CA ALA A 567 -2.21 -31.90 -159.66
C ALA A 567 -1.87 -30.46 -159.22
N ASP A 568 -0.84 -29.86 -159.80
CA ASP A 568 -0.38 -28.49 -159.57
C ASP A 568 -1.23 -27.42 -160.28
N ASP A 569 -2.14 -27.79 -161.19
CA ASP A 569 -3.19 -26.90 -161.71
C ASP A 569 -4.24 -26.53 -160.63
N PHE A 570 -4.21 -27.18 -159.46
CA PHE A 570 -5.13 -26.95 -158.35
C PHE A 570 -4.41 -26.44 -157.11
N THR A 571 -4.80 -25.27 -156.62
CA THR A 571 -4.37 -24.80 -155.30
C THR A 571 -5.35 -25.28 -154.23
N LEU A 572 -4.84 -25.96 -153.20
CA LEU A 572 -5.59 -26.31 -152.02
C LEU A 572 -5.29 -25.30 -150.91
N ALA A 573 -6.35 -24.76 -150.29
CA ALA A 573 -6.25 -23.93 -149.10
C ALA A 573 -7.03 -24.61 -147.96
N VAL A 574 -6.34 -24.88 -146.86
CA VAL A 574 -7.03 -25.08 -145.57
C VAL A 574 -7.31 -23.70 -145.00
N ARG A 575 -8.54 -23.47 -144.57
CA ARG A 575 -8.90 -22.27 -143.80
C ARG A 575 -9.16 -22.68 -142.38
N ASP A 576 -8.54 -21.97 -141.46
CA ASP A 576 -9.05 -21.95 -140.10
C ASP A 576 -10.40 -21.22 -140.06
N VAL A 577 -11.28 -21.67 -139.18
CA VAL A 577 -12.62 -21.09 -138.97
C VAL A 577 -12.91 -20.98 -137.48
N ASP A 578 -12.02 -20.26 -136.79
CA ASP A 578 -12.32 -19.73 -135.47
C ASP A 578 -13.49 -18.74 -135.57
N GLU A 579 -14.56 -19.06 -134.83
CA GLU A 579 -15.69 -18.23 -134.36
C GLU A 579 -16.26 -17.09 -135.26
N PRO A 580 -17.60 -17.04 -135.49
CA PRO A 580 -18.23 -15.98 -136.28
C PRO A 580 -18.34 -14.65 -135.51
N GLY A 581 -17.28 -13.84 -135.46
CA GLY A 581 -17.29 -12.60 -134.67
C GLY A 581 -16.43 -11.41 -135.16
N THR A 582 -15.25 -11.63 -135.73
CA THR A 582 -14.27 -10.55 -135.98
C THR A 582 -13.60 -10.63 -137.35
N ASP A 583 -13.51 -9.49 -138.03
CA ASP A 583 -13.00 -9.32 -139.41
C ASP A 583 -11.46 -9.31 -139.45
N ASP A 584 -10.85 -10.37 -138.92
CA ASP A 584 -9.39 -10.58 -138.99
C ASP A 584 -9.04 -11.44 -140.23
N VAL A 585 -7.95 -11.09 -140.90
CA VAL A 585 -7.64 -11.66 -142.22
C VAL A 585 -7.20 -13.12 -142.06
N PRO A 586 -7.94 -14.12 -142.59
CA PRO A 586 -7.63 -15.52 -142.29
C PRO A 586 -6.29 -15.93 -142.88
N ASN A 587 -5.42 -16.49 -142.03
CA ASN A 587 -4.14 -17.10 -142.42
C ASN A 587 -4.38 -18.23 -143.42
N GLN A 588 -4.20 -17.95 -144.71
CA GLN A 588 -4.43 -18.89 -145.79
C GLN A 588 -3.12 -19.61 -146.14
N VAL A 589 -2.96 -20.85 -145.64
CA VAL A 589 -1.84 -21.70 -146.03
C VAL A 589 -2.17 -22.35 -147.38
N MET A 590 -1.46 -21.91 -148.41
CA MET A 590 -1.61 -22.39 -149.79
C MET A 590 -0.63 -23.53 -150.04
N PHE A 591 -1.15 -24.71 -150.39
CA PHE A 591 -0.35 -25.87 -150.77
C PHE A 591 -0.39 -26.05 -152.30
N PRO A 592 0.76 -26.11 -153.00
CA PRO A 592 0.79 -26.60 -154.37
C PRO A 592 0.43 -28.09 -154.37
N GLY A 593 -0.46 -28.52 -155.26
CA GLY A 593 -0.78 -29.93 -155.39
C GLY A 593 0.42 -30.74 -155.86
N SER A 594 0.79 -31.77 -155.10
CA SER A 594 1.81 -32.76 -155.48
C SER A 594 1.17 -34.13 -155.61
N GLU A 595 1.46 -34.86 -156.69
CA GLU A 595 1.08 -36.28 -156.81
C GLU A 595 1.90 -37.17 -155.86
N THR A 596 1.22 -38.12 -155.20
CA THR A 596 1.80 -39.24 -154.44
C THR A 596 0.96 -40.50 -154.67
#